data_AF-A0A5B0IU05-F1
#
_entry.id   AF-A0A5B0IU05-F1
#
_cell.length_a   1.000
_cell.length_b   1.000
_cell.length_c   1.000
_cell.angle_alpha   90.00
_cell.angle_beta   90.00
_cell.angle_gamma   90.00
#
_symmetry.space_group_name_H-M   'P 1'
#
loop_
_entity.id
_entity.type
_entity.pdbx_description
1 polymer ?
#
loop_
_entity_poly.entity_id
_entity_poly.type
_entity_poly.pdbx_seq_one_letter_code
_entity_poly.pdbx_strand_id
1 'polypeptide(L)'
;MPDLLVVGDSLAFHGPERPCPADEPRLWPNVAAARLGGRAEIVARAGWTARHAWSAISGDPRVWAALPRVGAVVLGVSGMDSLPSPLPTALRELIPVL
;
A
#
# COMPACT_ATOMS: atom_id res chain seq x y z
N MET A 1 -15.56 12.27 -4.74
CA MET A 1 -14.20 12.43 -5.31
C MET A 1 -13.46 11.10 -5.07
N PRO A 2 -12.43 10.63 -5.80
CA PRO A 2 -11.67 9.46 -5.32
C PRO A 2 -10.74 9.92 -4.21
N ASP A 3 -11.16 9.76 -2.97
CA ASP A 3 -10.64 10.53 -1.83
C ASP A 3 -9.44 9.92 -1.14
N LEU A 4 -9.08 8.67 -1.45
CA LEU A 4 -8.12 7.92 -0.64
C LEU A 4 -7.07 7.22 -1.50
N LEU A 5 -5.81 7.63 -1.37
CA LEU A 5 -4.66 6.84 -1.82
C LEU A 5 -4.15 6.01 -0.64
N VAL A 6 -4.13 4.69 -0.77
CA VAL A 6 -3.57 3.78 0.23
C VAL A 6 -2.26 3.21 -0.30
N VAL A 7 -1.15 3.58 0.34
CA VAL A 7 0.16 2.98 0.11
C VAL A 7 0.42 1.99 1.24
N GLY A 8 0.53 0.69 0.93
CA GLY A 8 0.47 -0.34 1.97
C GLY A 8 1.18 -1.65 1.67
N ASP A 9 1.16 -2.56 2.64
CA ASP A 9 1.61 -3.94 2.47
C ASP A 9 0.42 -4.89 2.20
N SER A 10 0.59 -6.18 2.47
CA SER A 10 -0.45 -7.20 2.33
C SER A 10 -1.76 -6.88 3.04
N LEU A 11 -1.73 -6.12 4.15
CA LEU A 11 -2.93 -5.77 4.93
C LEU A 11 -3.87 -4.83 4.17
N ALA A 12 -3.41 -4.17 3.11
CA ALA A 12 -4.24 -3.31 2.27
C ALA A 12 -5.15 -4.09 1.30
N PHE A 13 -4.79 -5.33 0.96
CA PHE A 13 -5.49 -6.11 -0.09
C PHE A 13 -5.77 -7.58 0.29
N HIS A 14 -5.54 -8.00 1.53
CA HIS A 14 -5.96 -9.33 1.99
C HIS A 14 -7.41 -9.33 2.47
N GLY A 15 -8.20 -10.27 1.93
CA GLY A 15 -9.42 -10.73 2.57
C GLY A 15 -9.12 -11.76 3.67
N PRO A 16 -10.17 -12.35 4.28
CA PRO A 16 -10.01 -13.31 5.39
C PRO A 16 -9.16 -14.55 5.05
N GLU A 17 -9.15 -14.95 3.78
CA GLU A 17 -8.53 -16.20 3.34
C GLU A 17 -7.31 -16.00 2.42
N ARG A 18 -7.29 -14.94 1.61
CA ARG A 18 -6.32 -14.76 0.54
C ARG A 18 -6.21 -13.30 0.06
N PRO A 19 -5.16 -12.96 -0.71
CA PRO A 19 -5.12 -11.72 -1.49
C PRO A 19 -6.37 -11.57 -2.36
N CYS A 20 -6.92 -10.36 -2.39
CA CYS A 20 -8.03 -9.98 -3.25
C CYS A 20 -7.55 -8.97 -4.31
N PRO A 21 -8.25 -8.88 -5.46
CA PRO A 21 -8.10 -7.76 -6.37
C PRO A 21 -8.28 -6.41 -5.65
N ALA A 22 -7.53 -5.38 -6.06
CA ALA A 22 -7.55 -4.07 -5.41
C ALA A 22 -8.94 -3.39 -5.44
N ASP A 23 -9.80 -3.77 -6.37
CA ASP A 23 -11.17 -3.29 -6.53
C ASP A 23 -12.22 -4.14 -5.79
N GLU A 24 -11.83 -5.17 -5.04
CA GLU A 24 -12.76 -5.96 -4.21
C GLU A 24 -13.44 -5.04 -3.17
N PRO A 25 -14.77 -4.87 -3.24
CA PRO A 25 -15.49 -3.85 -2.47
C PRO A 25 -15.44 -4.06 -0.96
N ARG A 26 -15.15 -5.28 -0.49
CA ARG A 26 -15.07 -5.61 0.94
C ARG A 26 -13.71 -5.30 1.58
N LEU A 27 -12.69 -4.96 0.78
CA LEU A 27 -11.40 -4.54 1.33
C LEU A 27 -11.57 -3.24 2.13
N TRP A 28 -10.89 -3.14 3.26
CA TRP A 28 -11.04 -1.98 4.15
C TRP A 28 -10.78 -0.63 3.46
N PRO A 29 -9.85 -0.46 2.48
CA PRO A 29 -9.68 0.81 1.77
C PRO A 29 -10.93 1.19 0.98
N ASN A 30 -11.53 0.21 0.31
CA ASN A 30 -12.73 0.41 -0.50
C ASN A 30 -13.95 0.69 0.39
N VAL A 31 -14.07 -0.02 1.52
CA VAL A 31 -15.11 0.27 2.51
C VAL A 31 -14.94 1.67 3.10
N ALA A 32 -13.72 2.06 3.49
CA ALA A 32 -13.43 3.38 4.05
C ALA A 32 -13.74 4.50 3.05
N ALA A 33 -13.26 4.37 1.81
CA ALA A 33 -13.54 5.35 0.77
C ALA A 33 -15.04 5.44 0.44
N ALA A 34 -15.75 4.30 0.35
CA ALA A 34 -17.19 4.29 0.10
C ALA A 34 -17.98 4.99 1.22
N ARG A 35 -17.57 4.84 2.49
CA ARG A 35 -18.18 5.55 3.63
C ARG A 35 -17.96 7.07 3.58
N LEU A 36 -16.93 7.52 2.88
CA LEU A 36 -16.64 8.94 2.63
C LEU A 36 -17.25 9.45 1.32
N GLY A 37 -17.99 8.61 0.58
CA GLY A 37 -18.57 8.98 -0.71
C GLY A 37 -17.57 8.98 -1.88
N GLY A 38 -16.44 8.29 -1.71
CA GLY A 38 -15.35 8.24 -2.67
C GLY A 38 -14.91 6.85 -3.10
N ARG A 39 -13.74 6.79 -3.72
CA ARG A 39 -13.07 5.56 -4.18
C ARG A 39 -11.63 5.52 -3.66
N ALA A 40 -11.11 4.32 -3.44
CA ALA A 40 -9.72 4.13 -3.05
C ALA A 40 -8.85 3.78 -4.26
N GLU A 41 -7.63 4.30 -4.27
CA GLU A 41 -6.53 3.82 -5.10
C GLU A 41 -5.54 3.09 -4.20
N ILE A 42 -5.30 1.79 -4.46
CA ILE A 42 -4.45 0.95 -3.62
C ILE A 42 -3.14 0.69 -4.34
N VAL A 43 -2.04 1.14 -3.75
CA VAL A 43 -0.67 0.91 -4.20
C VAL A 43 0.03 0.09 -3.12
N ALA A 44 0.00 -1.22 -3.28
CA ALA A 44 0.48 -2.14 -2.25
C ALA A 44 1.06 -3.42 -2.82
N ARG A 45 1.96 -4.05 -2.06
CA ARG A 45 2.48 -5.39 -2.37
C ARG A 45 2.79 -6.13 -1.08
N ALA A 46 2.69 -7.45 -1.13
CA ALA A 46 3.08 -8.29 0.00
C ALA A 46 4.54 -8.02 0.38
N GLY A 47 4.80 -7.93 1.68
CA GLY A 47 6.15 -7.72 2.20
C GLY A 47 6.70 -6.30 2.12
N TRP A 48 5.90 -5.32 1.68
CA TRP A 48 6.35 -3.93 1.58
C TRP A 48 6.75 -3.33 2.93
N THR A 49 7.93 -2.73 2.92
CA THR A 49 8.49 -1.93 4.02
C THR A 49 8.24 -0.44 3.80
N ALA A 50 8.58 0.39 4.78
CA ALA A 50 8.58 1.85 4.63
C ALA A 50 9.47 2.31 3.46
N ARG A 51 10.58 1.61 3.18
CA ARG A 51 11.44 1.88 2.01
C ARG A 51 10.71 1.64 0.69
N HIS A 52 10.00 0.53 0.56
CA HIS A 52 9.22 0.24 -0.64
C HIS A 52 8.13 1.29 -0.88
N ALA A 53 7.43 1.71 0.18
CA ALA A 53 6.45 2.79 0.09
C ALA A 53 7.09 4.10 -0.39
N TRP A 54 8.25 4.46 0.16
CA TRP A 54 9.00 5.63 -0.29
C TRP A 54 9.33 5.55 -1.78
N SER A 55 9.90 4.42 -2.24
CA SER A 55 10.22 4.22 -3.65
C SER A 55 8.99 4.29 -4.57
N ALA A 56 7.83 3.79 -4.14
CA ALA A 56 6.59 3.89 -4.91
C ALA A 56 6.10 5.35 -5.00
N ILE A 57 6.08 6.07 -3.87
CA ILE A 57 5.63 7.47 -3.83
C ILE A 57 6.57 8.37 -4.64
N SER A 58 7.88 8.15 -4.55
CA SER A 58 8.89 8.98 -5.20
C SER A 58 9.22 8.55 -6.63
N GLY A 59 8.69 7.41 -7.12
CA GLY A 59 9.14 6.77 -8.35
C GLY A 59 8.04 6.26 -9.29
N ASP A 60 6.80 6.05 -8.82
CA ASP A 60 5.70 5.58 -9.66
C ASP A 60 4.88 6.78 -10.20
N PRO A 61 4.90 7.05 -11.53
CA PRO A 61 4.16 8.15 -12.12
C PRO A 61 2.64 8.02 -11.94
N ARG A 62 2.11 6.81 -11.68
CA ARG A 62 0.68 6.62 -11.36
C ARG A 62 0.34 7.25 -10.01
N VAL A 63 1.22 7.09 -9.02
CA VAL A 63 1.07 7.74 -7.70
C VAL A 63 1.11 9.26 -7.86
N TRP A 64 2.02 9.80 -8.68
CA TRP A 64 2.09 11.24 -8.92
C TRP A 64 0.87 11.79 -9.63
N ALA A 65 0.28 11.01 -10.55
CA ALA A 65 -0.97 11.38 -11.18
C ALA A 65 -2.12 11.40 -10.17
N ALA A 66 -2.14 10.46 -9.23
CA ALA A 66 -3.18 10.33 -8.21
C ALA A 66 -3.10 11.39 -7.11
N LEU A 67 -1.89 11.71 -6.62
CA LEU A 67 -1.65 12.57 -5.47
C LEU A 67 -2.39 13.92 -5.49
N PRO A 68 -2.43 14.68 -6.60
CA PRO A 68 -3.16 15.96 -6.64
C PRO A 68 -4.68 15.84 -6.59
N ARG A 69 -5.23 14.63 -6.77
CA ARG A 69 -6.67 14.38 -6.89
C ARG A 69 -7.30 13.77 -5.65
N VAL A 70 -6.49 13.22 -4.74
CA VAL A 70 -6.97 12.55 -3.53
C VAL A 70 -7.09 13.54 -2.36
N GLY A 71 -8.09 13.33 -1.51
CA GLY A 71 -8.30 14.14 -0.29
C GLY A 71 -7.41 13.69 0.88
N ALA A 72 -6.98 12.43 0.88
CA ALA A 72 -6.13 11.86 1.90
C ALA A 72 -5.20 10.77 1.35
N VAL A 73 -4.06 10.61 2.03
CA VAL A 73 -3.12 9.51 1.81
C VAL A 73 -3.02 8.72 3.12
N VAL A 74 -3.13 7.39 3.02
CA VAL A 74 -2.92 6.48 4.15
C VAL A 74 -1.67 5.67 3.89
N LEU A 75 -0.75 5.68 4.86
CA LEU A 75 0.46 4.89 4.86
C LEU A 75 0.27 3.68 5.78
N GLY A 76 -0.08 2.54 5.18
CA GLY A 76 -0.27 1.25 5.86
C GLY A 76 0.94 0.34 5.69
N VAL A 77 2.12 0.82 6.07
CA VAL A 77 3.40 0.10 5.97
C VAL A 77 4.13 0.12 7.32
N SER A 78 5.36 -0.41 7.39
CA SER A 78 6.23 -0.57 8.59
C SER A 78 6.08 -1.85 9.39
N GLY A 79 4.97 -2.60 9.25
CA GLY A 79 4.83 -3.90 9.92
C GLY A 79 5.97 -4.86 9.54
N MET A 80 6.29 -4.91 8.25
CA MET A 80 7.39 -5.71 7.70
C MET A 80 8.79 -5.21 8.08
N ASP A 81 8.94 -3.94 8.48
CA ASP A 81 10.22 -3.39 8.94
C ASP A 81 10.60 -3.90 10.33
N SER A 82 9.60 -4.26 11.15
CA SER A 82 9.79 -4.71 12.52
C SER A 82 9.88 -6.23 12.66
N LEU A 83 9.65 -6.99 11.58
CA LEU A 83 9.78 -8.43 11.63
C LEU A 83 11.25 -8.82 11.81
N PRO A 84 11.55 -9.77 12.71
CA PRO A 84 12.91 -10.24 12.92
C PRO A 84 13.43 -10.88 11.63
N SER A 85 14.22 -10.13 10.89
CA SER A 85 14.93 -10.61 9.71
C SER A 85 16.32 -11.06 10.16
N PRO A 86 16.79 -12.26 9.76
CA PRO A 86 18.16 -12.70 10.04
C PRO A 86 19.20 -11.82 9.32
N LEU A 87 18.78 -11.01 8.35
CA LEU A 87 19.62 -10.07 7.62
C LEU A 87 19.19 -8.63 7.93
N PRO A 88 20.14 -7.69 8.14
CA PRO A 88 19.81 -6.27 8.23
C PRO A 88 18.96 -5.80 7.06
N THR A 89 17.96 -4.96 7.29
CA THR A 89 17.03 -4.46 6.26
C THR A 89 17.78 -3.89 5.06
N ALA A 90 18.87 -3.16 5.28
CA ALA A 90 19.71 -2.62 4.21
C ALA A 90 20.33 -3.70 3.30
N LEU A 91 20.66 -4.88 3.83
CA LEU A 91 21.23 -5.99 3.07
C LEU A 91 20.15 -6.79 2.34
N ARG A 92 18.99 -7.00 2.97
CA ARG A 92 17.83 -7.67 2.36
C ARG A 92 17.32 -6.91 1.13
N GLU A 93 17.24 -5.60 1.22
CA GLU A 93 16.70 -4.72 0.18
C GLU A 93 17.69 -4.47 -0.99
N LEU A 94 18.94 -4.94 -0.89
CA LEU A 94 19.90 -4.95 -2.01
C LEU A 94 19.71 -6.16 -2.94
N ILE A 95 18.94 -7.16 -2.51
CA ILE A 95 18.62 -8.34 -3.33
C ILE A 95 17.41 -7.98 -4.19
N PRO A 96 17.53 -7.87 -5.53
CA PRO A 96 16.48 -7.29 -6.35
C PRO A 96 15.19 -8.12 -6.45
N VAL A 97 15.14 -9.35 -5.91
CA VAL A 97 14.05 -10.30 -6.17
C VAL A 97 13.92 -11.36 -5.04
N LEU A 98 13.54 -10.97 -3.83
CA LEU A 98 12.90 -11.89 -2.88
C LEU A 98 11.55 -11.32 -2.43
#